data_AF-A0A432YKM6-F1
#
_entry.id   AF-A0A432YKM6-F1
#
_cell.length_a   1.000
_cell.length_b   1.000
_cell.length_c   1.000
_cell.angle_alpha   90.00
_cell.angle_beta   90.00
_cell.angle_gamma   90.00
#
_symmetry.space_group_name_H-M   'P 1'
#
loop_
_entity.id
_entity.type
_entity.pdbx_description
1 polymer ?
#
loop_
_entity_poly.entity_id
_entity_poly.type
_entity_poly.pdbx_seq_one_letter_code
_entity_poly.pdbx_strand_id
1 'polypeptide(L)'
;MAKSNFDLPDIDTCIERLKLVSKQTTASAVMRWLGLPESTYSNWKRRGSINYDRVIEGLLRQNVSLDWLFAPNVELFYPNVSLTVTEKDGVAYSTPSVADTLKALEFVEPIMEQHQVPMTEQNRQFMAETFFKRRGDAMLLETALHQVALALATAQKEK
;
A
#
# COMPACT_ATOMS: atom_id res chain seq x y z
N MET A 1 -5.77 -34.01 1.35
CA MET A 1 -5.17 -32.71 1.70
C MET A 1 -3.98 -32.50 0.77
N ALA A 2 -4.06 -31.55 -0.15
CA ALA A 2 -2.91 -31.23 -1.00
C ALA A 2 -1.82 -30.62 -0.11
N LYS A 3 -0.65 -31.24 -0.05
CA LYS A 3 0.54 -30.59 0.53
C LYS A 3 0.89 -29.44 -0.40
N SER A 4 0.64 -28.22 0.07
CA SER A 4 1.14 -27.01 -0.56
C SER A 4 2.68 -27.09 -0.55
N ASN A 5 3.31 -27.18 -1.72
CA ASN A 5 4.78 -27.11 -1.89
C ASN A 5 5.28 -25.66 -1.89
N PHE A 6 4.61 -24.74 -1.16
CA PHE A 6 5.12 -23.39 -1.02
C PHE A 6 6.22 -23.37 0.03
N ASP A 7 7.46 -23.22 -0.42
CA ASP A 7 8.62 -23.03 0.46
C ASP A 7 8.58 -21.61 1.03
N LEU A 8 8.16 -21.52 2.29
CA LEU A 8 8.29 -20.30 3.07
C LEU A 8 9.78 -20.02 3.38
N PRO A 9 10.20 -18.75 3.46
CA PRO A 9 11.58 -18.41 3.68
C PRO A 9 12.06 -18.93 5.04
N ASP A 10 13.21 -19.60 5.07
CA ASP A 10 13.83 -20.05 6.32
C ASP A 10 14.19 -18.88 7.26
N ILE A 11 14.62 -19.21 8.48
CA ILE A 11 14.90 -18.22 9.54
C ILE A 11 15.89 -17.16 9.07
N ASP A 12 17.00 -17.59 8.46
CA ASP A 12 18.07 -16.67 8.08
C ASP A 12 17.63 -15.78 6.92
N THR A 13 16.99 -16.36 5.90
CA THR A 13 16.40 -15.62 4.77
C THR A 13 15.35 -14.63 5.23
N CYS A 14 14.46 -15.03 6.15
CA CYS A 14 13.43 -14.17 6.70
C CYS A 14 14.05 -12.98 7.44
N ILE A 15 15.08 -13.20 8.25
CA ILE A 15 15.72 -12.13 9.01
C ILE A 15 16.51 -11.18 8.11
N GLU A 16 17.23 -11.69 7.12
CA GLU A 16 17.95 -10.83 6.16
C GLU A 16 16.97 -9.96 5.37
N ARG A 17 15.82 -10.50 4.94
CA ARG A 17 14.74 -9.69 4.36
C ARG A 17 14.24 -8.65 5.36
N LEU A 18 13.92 -9.05 6.59
CA LEU A 18 13.41 -8.12 7.60
C LEU A 18 14.40 -6.98 7.92
N LYS A 19 15.71 -7.23 7.89
CA LYS A 19 16.74 -6.19 8.04
C LYS A 19 16.64 -5.10 6.96
N LEU A 20 16.39 -5.48 5.71
CA LEU A 20 16.25 -4.53 4.59
C LEU A 20 15.08 -3.58 4.81
N VAL A 21 13.90 -4.10 5.12
CA VAL A 21 12.69 -3.27 5.30
C VAL A 21 12.72 -2.44 6.58
N SER A 22 13.25 -3.01 7.66
CA SER A 22 13.37 -2.33 8.96
C SER A 22 14.54 -1.34 9.02
N LYS A 23 15.44 -1.37 8.02
CA LYS A 23 16.72 -0.65 7.98
C LYS A 23 17.61 -0.95 9.21
N GLN A 24 17.48 -2.14 9.77
CA GLN A 24 18.26 -2.59 10.93
C GLN A 24 19.40 -3.50 10.53
N THR A 25 20.49 -3.48 11.31
CA THR A 25 21.68 -4.29 11.03
C THR A 25 21.72 -5.58 11.84
N THR A 26 21.01 -5.67 12.96
CA THR A 26 21.05 -6.81 13.88
C THR A 26 19.69 -7.48 14.04
N ALA A 27 19.69 -8.80 14.26
CA ALA A 27 18.46 -9.56 14.46
C ALA A 27 17.70 -9.11 15.72
N SER A 28 18.39 -8.74 16.80
CA SER A 28 17.77 -8.19 18.00
C SER A 28 17.02 -6.88 17.73
N ALA A 29 17.62 -5.98 16.92
CA ALA A 29 16.96 -4.75 16.51
C ALA A 29 15.74 -5.01 15.62
N VAL A 30 15.81 -5.99 14.72
CA VAL A 30 14.66 -6.45 13.92
C VAL A 30 13.53 -6.97 14.83
N MET A 31 13.84 -7.81 15.82
CA MET A 31 12.83 -8.31 16.76
C MET A 31 12.13 -7.16 17.48
N ARG A 32 12.89 -6.21 17.99
CA ARG A 32 12.34 -5.03 18.68
C ARG A 32 11.46 -4.20 17.75
N TRP A 33 11.88 -4.00 16.49
CA TRP A 33 11.10 -3.29 15.47
C TRP A 33 9.78 -3.99 15.15
N LEU A 34 9.77 -5.33 15.13
CA LEU A 34 8.54 -6.14 15.03
C LEU A 34 7.67 -6.11 16.32
N GLY A 35 8.15 -5.51 17.40
CA GLY A 35 7.48 -5.52 18.70
C GLY A 35 7.61 -6.85 19.45
N LEU A 36 8.70 -7.59 19.21
CA LEU A 36 9.00 -8.88 19.82
C LEU A 36 10.22 -8.78 20.77
N PRO A 37 10.28 -9.62 21.82
CA PRO A 37 11.47 -9.74 22.65
C PRO A 37 12.71 -10.17 21.84
N GLU A 38 13.89 -9.65 22.16
CA GLU A 38 15.13 -9.98 21.45
C GLU A 38 15.47 -11.48 21.49
N SER A 39 15.11 -12.14 22.59
CA SER A 39 15.30 -13.59 22.78
C SER A 39 14.49 -14.45 21.80
N THR A 40 13.50 -13.88 21.12
CA THR A 40 12.64 -14.56 20.14
C THR A 40 13.47 -15.14 18.99
N TYR A 41 14.45 -14.39 18.48
CA TYR A 41 15.31 -14.85 17.39
C TYR A 41 16.11 -16.09 17.78
N SER A 42 16.80 -16.05 18.92
CA SER A 42 17.58 -17.21 19.42
C SER A 42 16.70 -18.42 19.66
N ASN A 43 15.47 -18.22 20.14
CA ASN A 43 14.49 -19.28 20.34
C ASN A 43 14.02 -19.90 19.01
N TRP A 44 13.77 -19.09 17.98
CA TRP A 44 13.43 -19.59 16.64
C TRP A 44 14.60 -20.36 16.04
N LYS A 45 15.81 -19.81 16.10
CA LYS A 45 17.02 -20.47 15.62
C LYS A 45 17.24 -21.84 16.27
N ARG A 46 17.07 -21.93 17.60
CA ARG A 46 17.17 -23.19 18.34
C ARG A 46 16.11 -24.22 17.95
N ARG A 47 14.89 -23.76 17.63
CA ARG A 47 13.79 -24.64 17.23
C ARG A 47 13.80 -25.00 15.74
N GLY A 48 14.54 -24.25 14.91
CA GLY A 48 14.54 -24.43 13.46
C GLY A 48 13.21 -24.03 12.80
N SER A 49 12.39 -23.22 13.46
CA SER A 49 11.06 -22.82 12.96
C SER A 49 10.74 -21.36 13.29
N ILE A 50 10.12 -20.65 12.34
CA ILE A 50 9.58 -19.29 12.54
C ILE A 50 8.10 -19.38 12.91
N ASN A 51 7.66 -18.54 13.85
CA ASN A 51 6.24 -18.28 14.03
C ASN A 51 5.84 -17.10 13.12
N TYR A 52 5.28 -17.40 11.94
CA TYR A 52 4.91 -16.37 10.98
C TYR A 52 3.75 -15.50 11.42
N ASP A 53 2.83 -15.98 12.29
CA ASP A 53 1.74 -15.16 12.82
C ASP A 53 2.29 -13.91 13.50
N ARG A 54 3.36 -14.07 14.29
CA ARG A 54 4.05 -12.96 14.96
C ARG A 54 4.76 -12.02 13.99
N VAL A 55 5.33 -12.57 12.92
CA VAL A 55 5.99 -11.76 11.88
C VAL A 55 4.93 -10.93 11.13
N ILE A 56 3.82 -11.56 10.74
CA ILE A 56 2.69 -10.92 10.06
C ILE A 56 2.12 -9.80 10.93
N GLU A 57 1.85 -10.06 12.22
CA GLU A 57 1.40 -9.05 13.17
C GLU A 57 2.38 -7.85 13.21
N GLY A 58 3.68 -8.12 13.28
CA GLY A 58 4.71 -7.07 13.32
C GLY A 58 4.76 -6.26 12.03
N LEU A 59 4.70 -6.91 10.87
CA LEU A 59 4.70 -6.23 9.56
C LEU A 59 3.47 -5.34 9.37
N LEU A 60 2.28 -5.84 9.73
CA LEU A 60 1.04 -5.08 9.63
C LEU A 60 1.07 -3.84 10.52
N ARG A 61 1.62 -3.92 11.74
CA ARG A 61 1.81 -2.74 12.62
C ARG A 61 2.73 -1.68 11.99
N GLN A 62 3.67 -2.10 11.16
CA GLN A 62 4.60 -1.23 10.46
C GLN A 62 4.10 -0.81 9.07
N ASN A 63 2.85 -1.17 8.72
CA ASN A 63 2.24 -0.96 7.41
C ASN A 63 3.08 -1.52 6.24
N VAL A 64 3.74 -2.66 6.47
CA VAL A 64 4.53 -3.35 5.45
C VAL A 64 3.70 -4.43 4.81
N SER A 65 3.64 -4.43 3.47
CA SER A 65 3.00 -5.50 2.69
C SER A 65 3.68 -6.85 2.95
N LEU A 66 2.86 -7.89 3.13
CA LEU A 66 3.32 -9.25 3.38
C LEU A 66 3.95 -9.88 2.13
N ASP A 67 3.46 -9.47 0.96
CA ASP A 67 3.86 -9.90 -0.38
C ASP A 67 5.37 -9.72 -0.58
N TRP A 68 5.91 -8.62 -0.05
CA TRP A 68 7.34 -8.35 -0.07
C TRP A 68 8.15 -9.44 0.64
N LEU A 69 7.66 -9.95 1.77
CA LEU A 69 8.37 -10.98 2.55
C LEU A 69 8.18 -12.37 1.94
N PHE A 70 6.96 -12.73 1.53
CA PHE A 70 6.60 -14.09 1.15
C PHE A 70 6.72 -14.36 -0.35
N ALA A 71 6.63 -13.33 -1.18
CA ALA A 71 6.54 -13.46 -2.63
C ALA A 71 7.29 -12.32 -3.38
N PRO A 72 8.58 -12.06 -3.07
CA PRO A 72 9.30 -10.84 -3.49
C PRO A 72 9.47 -10.65 -5.01
N ASN A 73 9.14 -11.64 -5.84
CA ASN A 73 9.23 -11.57 -7.29
C ASN A 73 8.03 -12.24 -7.98
N VAL A 74 6.91 -12.37 -7.25
CA VAL A 74 5.69 -12.97 -7.79
C VAL A 74 4.66 -11.88 -7.96
N GLU A 75 4.10 -11.78 -9.15
CA GLU A 75 2.92 -10.97 -9.38
C GLU A 75 1.73 -11.67 -8.71
N LEU A 76 1.39 -11.21 -7.50
CA LEU A 76 0.27 -11.73 -6.76
C LEU A 76 -1.04 -11.15 -7.29
N PHE A 77 -2.04 -12.02 -7.44
CA PHE A 77 -3.39 -11.57 -7.72
C PHE A 77 -3.97 -10.94 -6.46
N TYR A 78 -4.24 -9.64 -6.51
CA TYR A 78 -4.93 -8.92 -5.45
C TYR A 78 -6.43 -8.85 -5.79
N PRO A 79 -7.26 -9.79 -5.30
CA PRO A 79 -8.70 -9.68 -5.49
C PRO A 79 -9.18 -8.38 -4.86
N ASN A 80 -10.06 -7.68 -5.57
CA ASN A 80 -10.73 -6.51 -5.00
C ASN A 80 -11.76 -6.97 -3.97
N VAL A 81 -11.30 -7.24 -2.75
CA VAL A 81 -12.15 -7.73 -1.66
C VAL A 81 -13.15 -6.70 -1.13
N SER A 82 -13.03 -5.45 -1.57
CA SER A 82 -13.95 -4.35 -1.20
C SER A 82 -15.39 -4.59 -1.66
N LEU A 83 -15.59 -5.45 -2.66
CA LEU A 83 -16.91 -5.88 -3.10
C LEU A 83 -17.47 -7.03 -2.24
N THR A 84 -16.62 -7.77 -1.53
CA THR A 84 -16.99 -8.91 -0.67
C THR A 84 -17.11 -8.54 0.80
N VAL A 85 -16.46 -7.46 1.28
CA VAL A 85 -16.58 -6.96 2.66
C VAL A 85 -17.61 -5.84 2.72
N THR A 86 -18.77 -6.05 2.09
CA THR A 86 -19.96 -5.22 2.30
C THR A 86 -20.99 -5.99 3.12
N GLU A 87 -20.57 -6.66 4.19
CA GLU A 87 -21.49 -7.09 5.24
C GLU A 87 -20.86 -6.86 6.61
N LYS A 88 -21.52 -5.99 7.40
CA LYS A 88 -21.28 -5.66 8.81
C LYS A 88 -20.19 -4.64 9.14
N ASP A 89 -20.16 -3.56 8.40
CA ASP A 89 -20.40 -2.23 8.97
C ASP A 89 -20.78 -1.35 7.80
N GLY A 90 -21.77 -0.48 7.99
CA GLY A 90 -22.21 0.43 6.95
C GLY A 90 -21.06 1.35 6.56
N VAL A 91 -20.26 0.94 5.57
CA VAL A 91 -19.54 1.86 4.72
C VAL A 91 -20.61 2.52 3.88
N ALA A 92 -21.29 3.49 4.50
CA ALA A 92 -21.81 4.59 3.74
C ALA A 92 -20.69 4.97 2.78
N TYR A 93 -20.98 4.96 1.48
CA TYR A 93 -20.30 5.89 0.59
C TYR A 93 -20.51 7.26 1.25
N SER A 94 -19.58 7.66 2.11
CA SER A 94 -19.55 9.00 2.64
C SER A 94 -19.32 9.83 1.40
N THR A 95 -20.39 10.39 0.86
CA THR A 95 -20.31 11.49 -0.08
C THR A 95 -19.26 12.44 0.49
N PRO A 96 -18.16 12.72 -0.24
CA PRO A 96 -17.12 13.58 0.26
C PRO A 96 -17.76 14.83 0.84
N SER A 97 -17.39 15.21 2.07
CA SER A 97 -17.91 16.44 2.63
C SER A 97 -17.53 17.59 1.69
N VAL A 98 -18.30 18.68 1.71
CA VAL A 98 -17.91 19.91 1.00
C VAL A 98 -16.47 20.31 1.36
N ALA A 99 -16.08 20.12 2.62
CA ALA A 99 -14.72 20.37 3.09
C ALA A 99 -13.66 19.45 2.46
N ASP A 100 -14.00 18.18 2.19
CA ASP A 100 -13.08 17.23 1.56
C ASP A 100 -12.92 17.52 0.08
N THR A 101 -14.00 17.96 -0.57
CA THR A 101 -14.00 18.39 -1.97
C THR A 101 -13.13 19.63 -2.14
N LEU A 102 -13.23 20.61 -1.23
CA LEU A 102 -12.38 21.80 -1.26
C LEU A 102 -10.89 21.44 -1.10
N LYS A 103 -10.55 20.53 -0.18
CA LYS A 103 -9.16 20.03 -0.04
C LYS A 103 -8.65 19.31 -1.28
N ALA A 104 -9.52 18.53 -1.94
CA ALA A 104 -9.17 17.87 -3.18
C ALA A 104 -8.85 18.90 -4.26
N LEU A 105 -9.68 19.93 -4.42
CA LEU A 105 -9.49 21.02 -5.39
C LEU A 105 -8.20 21.80 -5.14
N GLU A 106 -7.93 22.19 -3.89
CA GLU A 106 -6.66 22.85 -3.52
C GLU A 106 -5.43 22.05 -3.94
N PHE A 107 -5.53 20.71 -3.94
CA PHE A 107 -4.45 19.84 -4.35
C PHE A 107 -4.37 19.62 -5.86
N VAL A 108 -5.52 19.48 -6.54
CA VAL A 108 -5.54 19.12 -7.97
C VAL A 108 -5.42 20.31 -8.91
N GLU A 109 -5.86 21.50 -8.51
CA GLU A 109 -5.81 22.69 -9.36
C GLU A 109 -4.38 23.08 -9.77
N PRO A 110 -3.38 23.09 -8.86
CA PRO A 110 -1.99 23.36 -9.26
C PRO A 110 -1.46 22.37 -10.31
N ILE A 111 -1.84 21.09 -10.21
CA ILE A 111 -1.45 20.05 -11.18
C ILE A 111 -2.12 20.31 -12.53
N MET A 112 -3.40 20.71 -12.52
CA MET A 112 -4.12 21.09 -13.74
C MET A 112 -3.48 22.29 -14.42
N GLU A 113 -3.09 23.33 -13.67
CA GLU A 113 -2.39 24.50 -14.21
C GLU A 113 -1.06 24.12 -14.85
N GLN A 114 -0.26 23.29 -14.16
CA GLN A 114 1.04 22.83 -14.65
C GLN A 114 0.93 22.12 -16.01
N HIS A 115 -0.12 21.32 -16.21
CA HIS A 115 -0.35 20.58 -17.45
C HIS A 115 -1.26 21.30 -18.46
N GLN A 116 -1.63 22.56 -18.19
CA GLN A 116 -2.50 23.37 -19.04
C GLN A 116 -3.88 22.72 -19.28
N VAL A 117 -4.39 22.00 -18.28
CA VAL A 117 -5.73 21.41 -18.33
C VAL A 117 -6.76 22.51 -18.13
N PRO A 118 -7.76 22.66 -19.01
CA PRO A 118 -8.85 23.62 -18.82
C PRO A 118 -9.56 23.41 -17.47
N MET A 119 -9.81 24.50 -16.73
CA MET A 119 -10.48 24.50 -15.42
C MET A 119 -12.01 24.34 -15.53
N THR A 120 -12.45 23.35 -16.32
CA THR A 120 -13.87 23.01 -16.43
C THR A 120 -14.32 22.23 -15.20
N GLU A 121 -15.61 22.33 -14.87
CA GLU A 121 -16.22 21.56 -13.78
C GLU A 121 -15.99 20.05 -13.96
N GLN A 122 -16.07 19.58 -15.20
CA GLN A 122 -15.84 18.18 -15.57
C GLN A 122 -14.39 17.73 -15.35
N ASN A 123 -13.39 18.54 -15.71
CA ASN A 123 -11.98 18.21 -15.48
C ASN A 123 -11.64 18.22 -13.98
N ARG A 124 -12.16 19.19 -13.23
CA ARG A 124 -12.05 19.25 -11.77
C ARG A 124 -12.67 18.02 -11.11
N GLN A 125 -13.84 17.58 -11.59
CA GLN A 125 -14.49 16.38 -11.10
C GLN A 125 -13.62 15.13 -11.34
N PHE A 126 -13.07 14.93 -12.55
CA PHE A 126 -12.20 13.78 -12.82
C PHE A 126 -10.93 13.77 -11.96
N MET A 127 -10.34 14.93 -11.73
CA MET A 127 -9.16 15.06 -10.88
C MET A 127 -9.50 14.81 -9.41
N ALA A 128 -10.60 15.36 -8.90
CA ALA A 128 -11.07 15.13 -7.54
C ALA A 128 -11.46 13.67 -7.30
N GLU A 129 -12.12 13.02 -8.26
CA GLU A 129 -12.42 11.58 -8.20
C GLU A 129 -11.14 10.73 -8.15
N THR A 130 -10.12 11.12 -8.92
CA THR A 130 -8.81 10.46 -8.90
C THR A 130 -8.14 10.65 -7.54
N PHE A 131 -8.25 11.83 -6.95
CA PHE A 131 -7.79 12.12 -5.59
C PHE A 131 -8.47 11.24 -4.52
N PHE A 132 -9.78 11.06 -4.61
CA PHE A 132 -10.55 10.23 -3.66
C PHE A 132 -10.37 8.71 -3.86
N LYS A 133 -9.89 8.26 -5.02
CA LYS A 133 -9.59 6.85 -5.29
C LYS A 133 -8.28 6.34 -4.66
N ARG A 134 -7.64 7.14 -3.79
CA ARG A 134 -6.42 6.80 -3.06
C ARG A 134 -6.50 5.42 -2.40
N ARG A 135 -5.75 4.46 -2.93
CA ARG A 135 -5.45 3.17 -2.29
C ARG A 135 -3.96 2.91 -2.30
N GLY A 136 -3.34 3.02 -1.12
CA GLY A 136 -1.94 2.63 -0.91
C GLY A 136 -0.94 3.55 -1.61
N ASP A 137 0.08 3.96 -0.85
CA ASP A 137 1.23 4.77 -1.25
C ASP A 137 0.97 6.18 -1.81
N ALA A 138 1.52 7.20 -1.16
CA ALA A 138 1.34 8.61 -1.54
C ALA A 138 1.99 8.93 -2.90
N MET A 139 3.06 8.22 -3.26
CA MET A 139 3.82 8.42 -4.50
C MET A 139 3.05 7.98 -5.75
N LEU A 140 2.17 6.97 -5.62
CA LEU A 140 1.32 6.50 -6.72
C LEU A 140 0.20 7.49 -7.04
N LEU A 141 -0.29 8.22 -6.03
CA LEU A 141 -1.37 9.19 -6.22
C LEU A 141 -0.90 10.42 -7.01
N GLU A 142 0.24 10.99 -6.65
CA GLU A 142 0.81 12.13 -7.37
C GLU A 142 1.08 11.76 -8.82
N THR A 143 1.70 10.59 -9.05
CA THR A 143 1.92 10.08 -10.40
C THR A 143 0.60 9.90 -11.17
N ALA A 144 -0.42 9.31 -10.54
CA ALA A 144 -1.72 9.11 -11.17
C ALA A 144 -2.40 10.45 -11.54
N LEU A 145 -2.35 11.45 -10.66
CA LEU A 145 -2.92 12.78 -10.93
C LEU A 145 -2.20 13.48 -12.08
N HIS A 146 -0.86 13.39 -12.15
CA HIS A 146 -0.10 13.92 -13.28
C HIS A 146 -0.44 13.18 -14.59
N GLN A 147 -0.61 11.85 -14.56
CA GLN A 147 -1.01 11.09 -15.75
C GLN A 147 -2.44 11.41 -16.22
N VAL A 148 -3.38 11.56 -15.29
CA VAL A 148 -4.76 11.97 -15.61
C VAL A 148 -4.77 13.39 -16.20
N ALA A 149 -4.02 14.32 -15.61
CA ALA A 149 -3.89 15.67 -16.15
C ALA A 149 -3.31 15.68 -17.58
N LEU A 150 -2.26 14.90 -17.84
CA LEU A 150 -1.70 14.72 -19.18
C LEU A 150 -2.71 14.10 -20.16
N ALA A 151 -3.47 13.09 -19.73
CA ALA A 151 -4.50 12.47 -20.55
C ALA A 151 -5.63 13.44 -20.91
N LEU A 152 -6.09 14.26 -19.96
CA LEU A 152 -7.09 15.30 -20.21
C LEU A 152 -6.56 16.37 -21.16
N ALA A 153 -5.33 16.85 -20.93
CA ALA A 153 -4.70 17.85 -21.79
C ALA A 153 -4.49 17.36 -23.23
N THR A 154 -4.10 16.09 -23.41
CA THR A 154 -3.90 15.49 -24.75
C THR A 154 -5.23 15.26 -25.46
N ALA A 155 -6.22 14.64 -24.79
CA ALA A 155 -7.53 14.37 -25.39
C ALA A 155 -8.31 15.64 -25.78
N GLN A 156 -8.02 16.77 -25.13
CA GLN A 156 -8.67 18.06 -25.41
C GLN A 156 -7.88 18.92 -26.41
N LYS A 157 -6.62 18.58 -26.72
CA LYS A 157 -5.83 19.20 -27.80
C LYS A 157 -6.13 18.62 -29.19
N GLU A 158 -6.68 17.41 -29.25
CA GLU A 158 -7.06 16.73 -30.50
C GLU A 158 -8.48 17.07 -30.99
N LYS A 159 -9.15 18.04 -30.34
CA LYS A 159 -10.41 18.65 -30.80
C LYS A 159 -10.17 20.06 -31.33
#